data_AF-A0A6P6WXQ7-F1
#
_entry.id   AF-A0A6P6WXQ7-F1
#
_cell.length_a   1.000
_cell.length_b   1.000
_cell.length_c   1.000
_cell.angle_alpha   90.00
_cell.angle_beta   90.00
_cell.angle_gamma   90.00
#
_symmetry.space_group_name_H-M   'P 1'
#
loop_
_entity.id
_entity.type
_entity.pdbx_description
1 polymer ?
#
loop_
_entity_poly.entity_id
_entity_poly.type
_entity_poly.pdbx_seq_one_letter_code
_entity_poly.pdbx_strand_id
1 'polypeptide(L)'
;MVSRVRDINMKLKMINQEARYLGLNIRHQIEAVFPPITPGVIIRPQTNSVVHPNVIGRADDEAKIMEMLLSPSEEIVSVIPIVGMGGLGKTTLAKSIYNTQQINEHFGKKIWVCVSEKFEGKEFFKLILESMTKRKAELSNVDAVVQ
;
A
#
# COMPACT_ATOMS: atom_id res chain seq x y z
N MET A 1 -41.21 -1.32 25.11
CA MET A 1 -39.76 -1.01 25.10
C MET A 1 -38.89 -2.21 25.50
N VAL A 2 -39.22 -2.96 26.56
CA VAL A 2 -38.42 -4.09 27.08
C VAL A 2 -38.23 -5.25 26.07
N SER A 3 -39.23 -5.53 25.22
CA SER A 3 -39.15 -6.58 24.19
C SER A 3 -38.08 -6.30 23.14
N ARG A 4 -38.04 -5.07 22.60
CA ARG A 4 -37.07 -4.68 21.56
C ARG A 4 -35.61 -4.79 22.01
N VAL A 5 -35.33 -4.43 23.26
CA VAL A 5 -33.98 -4.56 23.85
C VAL A 5 -33.59 -6.03 23.97
N ARG A 6 -34.54 -6.90 24.34
CA ARG A 6 -34.31 -8.35 24.41
C ARG A 6 -34.00 -8.95 23.04
N ASP A 7 -34.73 -8.53 22.01
CA ASP A 7 -34.54 -9.00 20.63
C ASP A 7 -33.16 -8.59 20.09
N ILE A 8 -32.73 -7.35 20.35
CA ILE A 8 -31.39 -6.86 19.98
C ILE A 8 -30.31 -7.69 20.67
N ASN A 9 -30.46 -7.94 21.98
CA ASN A 9 -29.50 -8.73 22.73
C ASN A 9 -29.42 -10.19 22.24
N MET A 10 -30.53 -10.79 21.80
CA MET A 10 -30.52 -12.11 21.17
C MET A 10 -29.75 -12.10 19.85
N LYS A 11 -30.02 -11.12 18.97
CA LYS A 11 -29.30 -10.98 17.70
C LYS A 11 -27.79 -10.79 17.89
N LEU A 12 -27.39 -9.95 18.85
CA LEU A 12 -25.97 -9.74 19.17
C LEU A 12 -25.30 -11.03 19.67
N LYS A 13 -26.00 -11.86 20.46
CA LYS A 13 -25.48 -13.16 20.89
C LYS A 13 -25.26 -14.11 19.72
N MET A 14 -26.21 -14.16 18.78
CA MET A 14 -26.08 -15.00 17.58
C MET A 14 -24.88 -14.59 16.72
N ILE A 15 -24.73 -13.29 16.45
CA ILE A 15 -23.60 -12.74 15.69
C ILE A 15 -22.26 -13.09 16.36
N ASN A 16 -22.19 -12.98 17.70
CA ASN A 16 -20.97 -13.30 18.43
C ASN A 16 -20.64 -14.81 18.41
N GLN A 17 -21.67 -15.68 18.43
CA GLN A 17 -21.46 -17.12 18.31
C GLN A 17 -20.97 -17.50 16.90
N GLU A 18 -21.56 -16.90 15.88
CA GLU A 18 -21.16 -17.11 14.48
C GLU A 18 -19.72 -16.62 14.23
N ALA A 19 -19.37 -15.43 14.73
CA ALA A 19 -18.01 -14.92 14.68
C ALA A 19 -16.99 -15.88 15.31
N ARG A 20 -17.33 -16.49 16.46
CA ARG A 20 -16.48 -17.50 17.11
C ARG A 20 -16.32 -18.77 16.28
N TYR A 21 -17.42 -19.27 15.70
CA TYR A 21 -17.39 -20.44 14.81
C TYR A 21 -16.49 -20.21 13.59
N LEU A 22 -16.54 -19.00 13.02
CA LEU A 22 -15.72 -18.58 11.89
C LEU A 22 -14.26 -18.26 12.27
N GLY A 23 -13.88 -18.39 13.54
CA GLY A 23 -12.52 -18.07 13.99
C GLY A 23 -12.21 -16.56 14.02
N LEU A 24 -13.22 -15.70 13.90
CA LEU A 24 -13.12 -14.24 14.01
C LEU A 24 -13.06 -13.80 15.49
N ASN A 25 -12.30 -14.54 16.30
CA ASN A 25 -12.02 -14.13 17.67
C ASN A 25 -11.27 -12.80 17.59
N ILE A 26 -11.72 -11.79 18.35
CA ILE A 26 -10.93 -10.60 18.64
C ILE A 26 -9.65 -11.12 19.27
N ARG A 27 -8.60 -11.25 18.47
CA ARG A 27 -7.27 -11.52 18.97
C ARG A 27 -6.96 -10.33 19.86
N HIS A 28 -6.94 -10.56 21.18
CA HIS A 28 -6.17 -9.72 22.07
C HIS A 28 -4.85 -9.49 21.36
N GLN A 29 -4.54 -8.22 21.15
CA GLN A 29 -3.41 -7.79 20.37
C GLN A 29 -2.23 -8.69 20.72
N ILE A 30 -1.68 -9.38 19.71
CA ILE A 30 -0.29 -9.76 19.80
C ILE A 30 0.37 -8.43 20.13
N GLU A 31 0.91 -8.31 21.34
CA GLU A 31 1.90 -7.29 21.65
C GLU A 31 2.95 -7.46 20.57
N ALA A 32 2.80 -6.69 19.49
CA ALA A 32 3.92 -6.41 18.64
C ALA A 32 4.96 -5.91 19.63
N VAL A 33 6.03 -6.67 19.78
CA VAL A 33 7.24 -6.21 20.43
C VAL A 33 7.67 -5.02 19.59
N PHE A 34 7.12 -3.86 19.91
CA PHE A 34 7.58 -2.59 19.39
C PHE A 34 8.95 -2.42 20.05
N PRO A 35 10.06 -2.38 19.29
CA PRO A 35 11.31 -1.89 19.85
C PRO A 35 11.04 -0.52 20.49
N PRO A 36 11.69 -0.18 21.61
CA PRO A 36 11.38 1.02 22.36
C PRO A 36 11.37 2.24 21.43
N ILE A 37 10.23 2.93 21.43
CA ILE A 37 9.98 4.13 20.62
C ILE A 37 10.99 5.18 21.04
N THR A 38 11.96 5.47 20.17
CA THR A 38 12.79 6.66 20.30
C THR A 38 11.90 7.87 20.05
N PRO A 39 11.84 8.88 20.93
CA PRO A 39 11.05 10.08 20.69
C PRO A 39 11.47 10.73 19.37
N GLY A 40 10.57 10.72 18.38
CA GLY A 40 10.77 11.39 17.09
C GLY A 40 10.83 10.50 15.84
N VAL A 41 10.70 9.18 15.94
CA VAL A 41 10.58 8.30 14.77
C VAL A 41 9.16 7.73 14.66
N ILE A 42 8.33 8.31 13.80
CA ILE A 42 7.05 7.70 13.41
C ILE A 42 7.35 6.62 12.36
N ILE A 43 7.60 5.39 12.82
CA ILE A 43 7.65 4.23 11.92
C ILE A 43 6.20 3.89 11.57
N ARG A 44 5.71 4.42 10.43
CA ARG A 44 4.42 3.97 9.89
C ARG A 44 4.60 2.52 9.43
N PRO A 45 3.72 1.57 9.83
CA PRO A 45 3.79 0.20 9.34
C PRO A 45 3.81 0.20 7.81
N GLN A 46 4.81 -0.45 7.22
CA GLN A 46 4.79 -0.68 5.77
C GLN A 46 3.55 -1.49 5.46
N THR A 47 2.63 -0.91 4.69
CA THR A 47 1.44 -1.62 4.25
C THR A 47 1.85 -2.58 3.14
N ASN A 48 2.28 -3.78 3.54
CA ASN A 48 2.28 -4.99 2.71
C ASN A 48 0.84 -5.45 2.40
N SER A 49 -0.11 -4.51 2.29
CA SER A 49 -1.48 -4.76 1.85
C SER A 49 -1.39 -5.43 0.49
N VAL A 50 -1.64 -6.75 0.51
CA VAL A 50 -2.06 -7.54 -0.63
C VAL A 50 -3.29 -6.81 -1.15
N VAL A 51 -3.17 -6.24 -2.34
CA VAL A 51 -4.32 -5.62 -3.00
C VAL A 51 -5.37 -6.70 -3.12
N HIS A 52 -6.50 -6.52 -2.43
CA HIS A 52 -7.65 -7.34 -2.72
C HIS A 52 -8.03 -7.11 -4.17
N PRO A 53 -8.32 -8.18 -4.95
CA PRO A 53 -8.52 -8.08 -6.39
C PRO A 53 -9.67 -7.15 -6.79
N ASN A 54 -10.55 -6.77 -5.86
CA ASN A 54 -11.72 -5.95 -6.13
C ASN A 54 -11.61 -4.58 -5.44
N VAL A 55 -10.99 -3.62 -6.12
CA VAL A 55 -11.16 -2.20 -5.80
C VAL A 55 -12.50 -1.75 -6.39
N ILE A 56 -13.40 -1.26 -5.55
CA ILE A 56 -14.77 -0.87 -5.96
C ILE A 56 -14.84 0.64 -6.11
N GLY A 57 -15.58 1.12 -7.12
CA GLY A 57 -15.90 2.54 -7.31
C GLY A 57 -14.72 3.38 -7.80
N ARG A 58 -13.67 2.74 -8.33
CA ARG A 58 -12.46 3.40 -8.85
C ARG A 58 -12.18 3.09 -10.32
N ALA A 59 -13.10 2.42 -11.01
CA ALA A 59 -12.91 2.00 -12.41
C ALA A 59 -12.58 3.19 -13.34
N ASP A 60 -13.26 4.33 -13.16
CA ASP A 60 -13.02 5.53 -13.97
C ASP A 60 -11.64 6.15 -13.68
N ASP A 61 -11.25 6.20 -12.41
CA ASP A 61 -9.92 6.68 -12.00
C ASP A 61 -8.81 5.77 -12.56
N GLU A 62 -9.02 4.45 -12.50
CA GLU A 62 -8.10 3.46 -13.05
C GLU A 62 -7.96 3.63 -14.56
N ALA A 63 -9.08 3.69 -15.29
CA ALA A 63 -9.07 3.86 -16.75
C ALA A 63 -8.33 5.14 -17.17
N LYS A 64 -8.58 6.25 -16.48
CA LYS A 64 -7.93 7.54 -16.77
C LYS A 64 -6.42 7.49 -16.54
N ILE A 65 -5.96 6.90 -15.44
CA ILE A 65 -4.52 6.78 -15.17
C ILE A 65 -3.87 5.80 -16.13
N MET A 66 -4.53 4.71 -16.48
CA MET A 66 -4.06 3.75 -17.49
C MET A 66 -3.88 4.43 -18.86
N GLU A 67 -4.84 5.24 -19.29
CA GLU A 67 -4.74 6.02 -20.51
C GLU A 67 -3.52 6.95 -20.48
N MET A 68 -3.30 7.67 -19.37
CA MET A 68 -2.14 8.55 -19.21
C MET A 68 -0.81 7.77 -19.25
N LEU A 69 -0.74 6.58 -18.65
CA LEU A 69 0.47 5.76 -18.58
C LEU A 69 0.82 5.09 -19.92
N LEU A 70 -0.19 4.75 -20.72
CA LEU A 70 -0.02 4.01 -21.97
C LEU A 70 0.02 4.92 -23.21
N SER A 71 -0.36 6.19 -23.05
CA SER A 71 -0.27 7.16 -24.13
C SER A 71 1.19 7.51 -24.42
N PRO A 72 1.58 7.64 -25.70
CA PRO A 72 2.91 8.11 -26.05
C PRO A 72 3.13 9.51 -25.50
N SER A 73 4.27 9.71 -24.86
CA SER A 73 4.71 11.01 -24.37
C SER A 73 5.95 11.44 -25.14
N GLU A 74 6.03 12.72 -25.49
CA GLU A 74 7.26 13.33 -26.02
C GLU A 74 8.25 13.65 -24.88
N GLU A 75 7.81 13.58 -23.62
CA GLU A 75 8.66 13.79 -22.45
C GLU A 75 9.51 12.56 -22.14
N ILE A 76 10.77 12.80 -21.79
CA ILE A 76 11.71 11.74 -21.36
C ILE A 76 11.24 11.10 -20.04
N VAL A 77 10.57 11.88 -19.17
CA VAL A 77 10.06 11.45 -17.87
C VAL A 77 8.69 12.07 -17.64
N SER A 78 7.69 11.24 -17.35
CA SER A 78 6.33 11.68 -16.99
C SER A 78 6.02 11.35 -15.53
N VAL A 79 5.27 12.24 -14.86
CA VAL A 79 4.89 12.10 -13.44
C VAL A 79 3.38 12.26 -13.29
N ILE A 80 2.72 11.27 -12.67
CA ILE A 80 1.27 11.29 -12.39
C ILE A 80 1.05 11.34 -10.87
N PRO A 81 0.77 12.51 -10.27
CA PRO A 81 0.53 12.62 -8.85
C PRO A 81 -0.89 12.17 -8.47
N ILE A 82 -1.00 11.31 -7.44
CA ILE A 82 -2.30 10.95 -6.82
C ILE A 82 -2.40 11.65 -5.46
N VAL A 83 -3.26 12.66 -5.38
CA VAL A 83 -3.41 13.53 -4.20
C VAL A 83 -4.75 13.35 -3.49
N GLY A 84 -4.82 13.73 -2.22
CA GLY A 84 -6.05 13.65 -1.41
C GLY A 84 -5.78 13.36 0.05
N MET A 85 -6.82 13.44 0.90
CA MET A 85 -6.73 13.18 2.34
C MET A 85 -6.26 11.74 2.67
N GLY A 86 -5.78 11.56 3.89
CA GLY A 86 -5.46 10.23 4.43
C GLY A 86 -6.68 9.31 4.43
N GLY A 87 -6.47 8.00 4.21
CA GLY A 87 -7.56 7.01 4.22
C GLY A 87 -8.39 6.91 2.93
N LEU A 88 -8.22 7.79 1.94
CA LEU A 88 -8.99 7.76 0.68
C LEU A 88 -8.67 6.60 -0.28
N GLY A 89 -7.70 5.74 0.06
CA GLY A 89 -7.30 4.61 -0.80
C GLY A 89 -6.38 4.99 -1.96
N LYS A 90 -5.64 6.10 -1.89
CA LYS A 90 -4.67 6.52 -2.94
C LYS A 90 -3.66 5.43 -3.27
N THR A 91 -3.05 4.86 -2.23
CA THR A 91 -2.10 3.74 -2.38
C THR A 91 -2.79 2.50 -2.93
N THR A 92 -4.06 2.26 -2.57
CA THR A 92 -4.86 1.15 -3.09
C THR A 92 -5.08 1.30 -4.60
N LEU A 93 -5.48 2.49 -5.06
CA LEU A 93 -5.65 2.80 -6.49
C LEU A 93 -4.34 2.60 -7.26
N ALA A 94 -3.24 3.18 -6.78
CA ALA A 94 -1.93 3.03 -7.41
C ALA A 94 -1.49 1.57 -7.51
N LYS A 95 -1.70 0.77 -6.45
CA LYS A 95 -1.35 -0.65 -6.46
C LYS A 95 -2.29 -1.48 -7.35
N SER A 96 -3.56 -1.11 -7.49
CA SER A 96 -4.48 -1.77 -8.42
C SER A 96 -3.95 -1.69 -9.84
N ILE A 97 -3.66 -0.47 -10.30
CA ILE A 97 -3.07 -0.17 -11.61
C ILE A 97 -1.71 -0.86 -11.78
N TYR A 98 -0.83 -0.73 -10.78
CA TYR A 98 0.51 -1.32 -10.81
C TYR A 98 0.48 -2.83 -11.06
N ASN A 99 -0.52 -3.56 -10.59
CA ASN A 99 -0.59 -5.02 -10.73
C ASN A 99 -1.35 -5.49 -11.98
N THR A 100 -1.88 -4.59 -12.82
CA THR A 100 -2.59 -4.97 -14.04
C THR A 100 -1.66 -5.63 -15.07
N GLN A 101 -2.22 -6.55 -15.85
CA GLN A 101 -1.49 -7.24 -16.91
C GLN A 101 -0.97 -6.28 -17.98
N GLN A 102 -1.79 -5.32 -18.42
CA GLN A 102 -1.39 -4.32 -19.41
C GLN A 102 -0.16 -3.50 -18.95
N ILE A 103 -0.10 -3.10 -17.67
CA ILE A 103 1.07 -2.40 -17.11
C ILE A 103 2.28 -3.33 -16.96
N ASN A 104 2.09 -4.63 -16.71
CA ASN A 104 3.19 -5.61 -16.73
C ASN A 104 3.78 -5.77 -18.13
N GLU A 105 2.95 -5.75 -19.17
CA GLU A 105 3.36 -5.96 -20.56
C GLU A 105 4.00 -4.70 -21.17
N HIS A 106 3.49 -3.51 -20.82
CA HIS A 106 4.00 -2.25 -21.33
C HIS A 106 5.36 -1.87 -20.71
N PHE A 107 5.55 -2.09 -19.41
CA PHE A 107 6.77 -1.71 -18.70
C PHE A 107 7.66 -2.90 -18.39
N GLY A 108 8.83 -2.99 -19.06
CA GLY A 108 9.80 -4.08 -18.84
C GLY A 108 10.40 -4.14 -17.42
N LYS A 109 10.33 -3.04 -16.66
CA LYS A 109 10.71 -2.96 -15.25
C LYS A 109 9.71 -2.08 -14.50
N LYS A 110 9.38 -2.51 -13.29
CA LYS A 110 8.52 -1.77 -12.36
C LYS A 110 9.07 -1.88 -10.96
N ILE A 111 8.95 -0.81 -10.20
CA ILE A 111 9.53 -0.64 -8.88
C ILE A 111 8.45 -0.06 -7.97
N TRP A 112 8.35 -0.58 -6.76
CA TRP A 112 7.47 -0.05 -5.73
C TRP A 112 8.28 0.24 -4.47
N VAL A 113 8.39 1.52 -4.10
CA VAL A 113 9.13 1.95 -2.92
C VAL A 113 8.20 2.70 -1.97
N CYS A 114 8.28 2.37 -0.67
CA CYS A 114 7.61 3.10 0.39
C CYS A 114 8.64 3.99 1.09
N VAL A 115 8.38 5.30 1.16
CA VAL A 115 9.23 6.26 1.87
C VAL A 115 8.55 6.74 3.15
N SER A 116 9.30 6.84 4.24
CA SER A 116 8.86 7.46 5.49
C SER A 116 8.95 8.98 5.40
N GLU A 117 8.27 9.70 6.30
CA GLU A 117 8.31 11.17 6.36
C GLU A 117 9.73 11.72 6.55
N LYS A 118 10.57 11.01 7.30
CA LYS A 118 12.01 11.23 7.37
C LYS A 118 12.66 10.25 6.41
N PHE A 119 13.31 10.74 5.36
CA PHE A 119 14.11 9.91 4.48
C PHE A 119 15.37 10.67 4.05
N GLU A 120 16.50 9.98 4.01
CA GLU A 120 17.74 10.51 3.43
C GLU A 120 17.85 10.10 1.97
N GLY A 121 18.26 11.02 1.09
CA GLY A 121 18.36 10.77 -0.35
C GLY A 121 19.13 9.50 -0.71
N LYS A 122 20.26 9.25 -0.02
CA LYS A 122 21.10 8.07 -0.21
C LYS A 122 20.36 6.75 0.07
N GLU A 123 19.58 6.70 1.15
CA GLU A 123 18.80 5.52 1.51
C GLU A 123 17.70 5.24 0.49
N PHE A 124 17.05 6.29 -0.02
CA PHE A 124 16.02 6.13 -1.06
C PHE A 124 16.60 5.60 -2.38
N PHE A 125 17.72 6.17 -2.84
CA PHE A 125 18.40 5.67 -4.04
C PHE A 125 18.85 4.21 -3.86
N LYS A 126 19.34 3.85 -2.67
CA LYS A 126 19.66 2.46 -2.34
C LYS A 126 18.44 1.55 -2.47
N LEU A 127 17.30 1.93 -1.89
CA LEU A 127 16.05 1.14 -1.99
C LEU A 127 15.62 0.93 -3.45
N ILE A 128 15.71 1.96 -4.29
CA ILE A 128 15.42 1.85 -5.74
C ILE A 128 16.37 0.84 -6.39
N LEU A 129 17.69 0.98 -6.20
CA LEU A 129 18.67 0.10 -6.83
C LEU A 129 18.53 -1.36 -6.39
N GLU A 130 18.28 -1.59 -5.10
CA GLU A 130 18.04 -2.93 -4.58
C GLU A 130 16.77 -3.53 -5.17
N SER A 131 15.70 -2.73 -5.29
CA SER A 131 14.45 -3.17 -5.92
C SER A 131 14.60 -3.42 -7.43
N MET A 132 15.46 -2.70 -8.14
CA MET A 132 15.73 -2.90 -9.57
C MET A 132 16.58 -4.12 -9.85
N THR A 133 17.67 -4.26 -9.10
CA THR A 133 18.70 -5.28 -9.34
C THR A 133 18.38 -6.61 -8.64
N LYS A 134 17.48 -6.60 -7.66
CA LYS A 134 17.23 -7.70 -6.72
C LYS A 134 18.50 -8.17 -6.00
N ARG A 135 19.49 -7.28 -5.87
CA ARG A 135 20.76 -7.50 -5.16
C ARG A 135 20.93 -6.42 -4.11
N LYS A 136 21.63 -6.76 -3.03
CA LYS A 136 22.00 -5.77 -2.02
C LYS A 136 22.98 -4.78 -2.63
N ALA A 137 22.74 -3.48 -2.43
CA ALA A 137 23.59 -2.42 -2.95
C ALA A 137 24.44 -1.83 -1.82
N GLU A 138 25.76 -1.91 -1.98
CA GLU A 138 26.72 -1.19 -1.13
C GLU A 138 27.01 0.16 -1.79
N LEU A 139 26.18 1.16 -1.53
CA LEU A 139 26.37 2.52 -2.06
C LEU A 139 27.26 3.32 -1.12
N SER A 140 28.54 3.47 -1.47
CA SER A 140 29.46 4.39 -0.78
C SER A 140 29.39 5.82 -1.32
N ASN A 141 29.06 6.01 -2.61
CA ASN A 141 28.88 7.31 -3.27
C ASN A 141 27.78 7.25 -4.36
N VAL A 142 27.03 8.34 -4.52
CA VAL A 142 25.82 8.42 -5.39
C VAL A 142 26.18 8.58 -6.89
N ASP A 143 27.43 8.93 -7.21
CA ASP A 143 27.88 9.18 -8.59
C ASP A 143 28.09 7.91 -9.44
N ALA A 144 27.90 6.72 -8.86
CA ALA A 144 28.28 5.45 -9.49
C ALA A 144 27.31 4.89 -10.56
N VAL A 145 26.24 5.61 -10.93
CA VAL A 145 25.13 5.05 -11.74
C VAL A 145 24.86 5.82 -13.05
N VAL A 146 25.69 6.80 -13.42
CA VAL A 146 25.61 7.41 -14.76
C VAL A 146 26.63 6.74 -15.68
N GLN A 147 26.24 5.64 -16.33
CA GLN A 147 26.88 5.10 -17.53
C GLN A 147 25.83 4.68 -18.54
#